data_AF-A0A7W7WDB8-F1
#
_entry.id   AF-A0A7W7WDB8-F1
#
_cell.length_a   1.000
_cell.length_b   1.000
_cell.length_c   1.000
_cell.angle_alpha   90.00
_cell.angle_beta   90.00
_cell.angle_gamma   90.00
#
_symmetry.space_group_name_H-M   'P 1'
#
loop_
_entity.id
_entity.type
_entity.pdbx_description
1 polymer ?
#
loop_
_entity_poly.entity_id
_entity_poly.type
_entity_poly.pdbx_seq_one_letter_code
_entity_poly.pdbx_strand_id
1 'polypeptide(L)'
;MNSALFDPARGYVRLMDGLVPHEDEPLITKTAHNAFTTTNLHQFLTSRGVRALTVCGLRTEQCCETTTRVASDLGFDVTFATIRTVDELTSA
;
A
#
# COMPACT_ATOMS: atom_id res chain seq x y z
N MET A 1 -7.54 13.02 7.83
CA MET A 1 -7.88 12.35 6.55
C MET A 1 -9.02 11.39 6.81
N ASN A 2 -10.21 11.95 7.06
CA ASN A 2 -11.42 11.18 7.39
C ASN A 2 -12.55 11.72 6.51
N SER A 3 -12.36 11.69 5.19
CA SER A 3 -13.45 11.95 4.28
C SER A 3 -14.25 10.67 4.17
N ALA A 4 -15.55 10.76 4.39
CA ALA A 4 -16.47 9.63 4.36
C ALA A 4 -16.61 8.97 2.96
N LEU A 5 -15.71 9.27 2.02
CA LEU A 5 -15.63 8.64 0.70
C LEU A 5 -14.77 7.37 0.71
N PHE A 6 -13.76 7.31 1.58
CA PHE A 6 -12.85 6.16 1.69
C PHE A 6 -13.25 5.17 2.78
N ASP A 7 -14.49 5.26 3.28
CA ASP A 7 -15.06 4.28 4.20
C ASP A 7 -15.47 3.02 3.40
N PRO A 8 -14.88 1.85 3.66
CA PRO A 8 -15.24 0.61 2.99
C PRO A 8 -16.72 0.25 3.14
N ALA A 9 -17.35 0.64 4.26
CA ALA A 9 -18.77 0.35 4.51
C ALA A 9 -19.71 1.02 3.51
N ARG A 10 -19.24 2.04 2.76
CA ARG A 10 -20.03 2.75 1.76
C ARG A 10 -19.96 2.15 0.35
N GLY A 11 -19.17 1.10 0.15
CA GLY A 11 -19.11 0.36 -1.12
C GLY A 11 -18.36 1.05 -2.27
N TYR A 12 -17.84 2.26 -2.05
CA TYR A 12 -17.02 2.97 -3.04
C TYR A 12 -15.56 2.48 -3.09
N VAL A 13 -15.11 1.74 -2.08
CA VAL A 13 -13.74 1.24 -1.98
C VAL A 13 -13.72 -0.23 -2.40
N ARG A 14 -13.15 -0.49 -3.58
CA ARG A 14 -12.92 -1.84 -4.10
C ARG A 14 -11.59 -1.92 -4.83
N LEU A 15 -11.04 -3.13 -4.91
CA LEU A 15 -9.86 -3.39 -5.73
C LEU A 15 -10.21 -3.23 -7.22
N MET A 16 -9.20 -2.86 -8.01
CA MET A 16 -9.35 -2.78 -9.46
C MET A 16 -9.51 -4.18 -10.04
N ASP A 17 -10.27 -4.31 -11.12
CA ASP A 17 -10.46 -5.61 -11.78
C ASP A 17 -9.09 -6.19 -12.21
N GLY A 18 -8.87 -7.46 -11.89
CA GLY A 18 -7.58 -8.13 -12.12
C GLY A 18 -6.54 -7.96 -11.00
N LEU A 19 -6.79 -7.12 -9.99
CA LEU A 19 -5.97 -7.01 -8.77
C LEU A 19 -6.66 -7.70 -7.58
N VAL A 20 -7.11 -8.94 -7.78
CA VAL A 20 -7.69 -9.76 -6.71
C VAL A 20 -6.57 -10.60 -6.09
N PRO A 21 -6.35 -10.54 -4.77
CA PRO A 21 -5.30 -11.30 -4.12
C PRO A 21 -5.54 -12.81 -4.25
N HIS A 22 -4.46 -13.57 -4.40
CA HIS A 22 -4.48 -15.03 -4.24
C HIS A 22 -4.77 -15.42 -2.77
N GLU A 23 -5.11 -16.69 -2.53
CA GLU A 23 -5.49 -17.18 -1.19
C GLU A 23 -4.40 -16.93 -0.12
N ASP A 24 -3.14 -16.99 -0.51
CA ASP A 24 -1.98 -16.79 0.37
C ASP A 24 -1.51 -15.32 0.44
N GLU A 25 -2.17 -14.41 -0.27
CA GLU A 25 -1.80 -12.99 -0.32
C GLU A 25 -2.60 -12.17 0.69
N PRO A 26 -1.93 -11.51 1.65
CA PRO A 26 -2.62 -10.73 2.67
C PRO A 26 -3.23 -9.46 2.09
N LEU A 27 -4.54 -9.26 2.29
CA LEU A 27 -5.21 -7.99 2.04
C LEU A 27 -5.21 -7.12 3.30
N ILE A 28 -4.55 -5.96 3.25
CA ILE A 28 -4.38 -5.07 4.40
C ILE A 28 -5.08 -3.75 4.13
N THR A 29 -5.95 -3.34 5.06
CA THR A 29 -6.63 -2.04 5.02
C THR A 29 -5.91 -1.05 5.91
N LYS A 30 -5.61 0.15 5.39
CA LYS A 30 -4.94 1.24 6.12
C LYS A 30 -5.79 2.50 6.12
N THR A 31 -5.69 3.29 7.18
CA THR A 31 -6.35 4.61 7.29
C THR A 31 -5.33 5.77 7.30
N ALA A 32 -4.04 5.46 7.19
CA ALA A 32 -2.95 6.41 6.98
C ALA A 32 -2.36 6.32 5.56
N HIS A 33 -1.52 7.31 5.20
CA HIS A 33 -0.78 7.28 3.93
C HIS A 33 0.17 6.09 3.86
N ASN A 34 0.99 5.90 4.90
CA ASN A 34 1.85 4.73 4.98
C ASN A 34 1.08 3.48 5.45
N ALA A 35 1.53 2.32 5.01
CA ALA A 35 0.90 1.05 5.36
C ALA A 35 1.23 0.53 6.76
N PHE A 36 2.14 1.16 7.52
CA PHE A 36 2.63 0.64 8.80
C PHE A 36 1.90 1.20 10.02
N THR A 37 1.59 2.50 10.03
CA THR A 37 1.09 3.21 11.22
C THR A 37 -0.27 2.71 11.72
N THR A 38 -1.14 2.27 10.81
CA THR A 38 -2.54 1.93 11.13
C THR A 38 -2.85 0.45 10.93
N THR A 39 -1.81 -0.37 10.75
CA THR A 39 -1.95 -1.80 10.45
C THR A 39 -0.94 -2.61 11.26
N ASN A 40 -1.03 -3.93 11.17
CA ASN A 40 -0.06 -4.86 11.73
C ASN A 40 1.03 -5.28 10.73
N LEU A 41 1.22 -4.54 9.63
CA LEU A 41 2.15 -4.92 8.54
C LEU A 41 3.58 -5.15 9.04
N HIS A 42 4.11 -4.33 9.95
CA HIS A 42 5.46 -4.52 10.46
C HIS A 42 5.60 -5.87 11.18
N GLN A 43 4.70 -6.17 12.12
CA GLN A 43 4.70 -7.44 12.84
C GLN A 43 4.52 -8.63 11.89
N PHE A 44 3.64 -8.48 10.89
CA PHE A 44 3.40 -9.50 9.88
C PHE A 44 4.68 -9.84 9.09
N LEU A 45 5.39 -8.83 8.61
CA LEU A 45 6.63 -9.00 7.85
C LEU A 45 7.76 -9.59 8.70
N THR A 46 7.94 -9.06 9.92
CA THR A 46 9.00 -9.51 10.84
C THR A 46 8.77 -10.93 11.32
N SER A 47 7.54 -11.33 11.62
CA SER A 47 7.22 -12.72 12.02
C SER A 47 7.48 -13.75 10.91
N ARG A 48 7.51 -13.30 9.65
CA ARG A 48 7.86 -14.11 8.48
C ARG A 48 9.32 -13.97 8.05
N GLY A 49 10.14 -13.22 8.80
CA GLY A 49 11.56 -13.01 8.50
C GLY A 49 11.81 -12.20 7.22
N VAL A 50 10.85 -11.41 6.77
CA VAL A 50 11.01 -10.56 5.57
C VAL A 50 11.98 -9.43 5.88
N ARG A 51 12.92 -9.18 4.97
CA ARG A 51 13.93 -8.11 5.11
C ARG A 51 14.00 -7.18 3.91
N ALA A 52 13.42 -7.58 2.79
CA ALA A 52 13.39 -6.79 1.56
C ALA A 52 11.94 -6.60 1.11
N LEU A 53 11.60 -5.40 0.66
CA LEU A 53 10.27 -5.01 0.23
C LEU A 53 10.33 -4.36 -1.15
N THR A 54 9.46 -4.80 -2.07
CA THR A 54 9.21 -4.06 -3.30
C THR A 54 7.88 -3.33 -3.16
N VAL A 55 7.89 -2.01 -3.37
CA VAL A 55 6.69 -1.17 -3.26
C VAL A 55 6.26 -0.71 -4.64
N CYS A 56 4.99 -0.94 -4.97
CA CYS A 56 4.31 -0.48 -6.19
C CYS A 56 2.85 -0.10 -5.84
N GLY A 57 2.12 0.50 -6.78
CA GLY A 57 0.71 0.86 -6.60
C GLY A 57 0.47 2.37 -6.71
N LEU A 58 -0.62 2.86 -6.11
CA LEU A 58 -1.09 4.25 -6.26
C LEU A 58 -1.42 4.92 -4.91
N ARG A 59 -1.22 6.24 -4.75
CA ARG A 59 -0.45 7.16 -5.63
C ARG A 59 1.03 7.21 -5.25
N THR A 60 1.89 7.61 -6.19
CA THR A 60 3.35 7.55 -6.07
C THR A 60 3.80 8.37 -4.87
N GLU A 61 3.44 9.65 -4.89
CA GLU A 61 3.89 10.74 -4.04
C GLU A 61 3.24 10.73 -2.65
N GLN A 62 2.26 9.86 -2.47
CA GLN A 62 1.54 9.72 -1.21
C GLN A 62 1.76 8.33 -0.62
N CYS A 63 0.89 7.40 -0.96
CA CYS A 63 0.84 6.10 -0.30
C CYS A 63 2.13 5.31 -0.52
N CYS A 64 2.64 5.28 -1.74
CA CYS A 64 3.79 4.47 -2.12
C CYS A 64 5.09 5.06 -1.56
N GLU A 65 5.35 6.34 -1.77
CA GLU A 65 6.54 7.04 -1.28
C GLU A 65 6.58 7.05 0.26
N THR A 66 5.47 7.40 0.93
CA THR A 66 5.46 7.44 2.40
C THR A 66 5.65 6.04 3.00
N THR A 67 5.07 5.01 2.40
CA THR A 67 5.30 3.61 2.84
C THR A 67 6.77 3.21 2.66
N THR A 68 7.37 3.59 1.53
CA THR A 68 8.77 3.29 1.20
C THR A 68 9.75 3.94 2.17
N ARG A 69 9.55 5.23 2.49
CA ARG A 69 10.36 5.94 3.48
C ARG A 69 10.27 5.29 4.85
N VAL A 70 9.06 5.02 5.33
CA VAL A 70 8.86 4.37 6.63
C VAL A 70 9.45 2.95 6.66
N ALA A 71 9.33 2.18 5.58
CA ALA A 71 9.96 0.86 5.48
C ALA A 71 11.49 0.96 5.56
N SER A 72 12.10 1.92 4.85
CA SER A 72 13.54 2.16 4.91
C SER A 72 13.99 2.55 6.32
N ASP A 73 13.24 3.43 7.01
CA ASP A 73 13.53 3.85 8.39
C ASP A 73 13.42 2.69 9.39
N LEU A 74 12.54 1.72 9.13
CA LEU A 74 12.40 0.48 9.89
C LEU A 74 13.48 -0.57 9.58
N GLY A 75 14.39 -0.29 8.64
CA GLY A 75 15.53 -1.14 8.30
C GLY A 75 15.27 -2.20 7.23
N PHE A 76 14.17 -2.10 6.47
CA PHE A 76 13.95 -2.94 5.29
C PHE A 76 14.81 -2.47 4.11
N ASP A 77 15.26 -3.42 3.30
CA ASP A 77 15.84 -3.13 1.98
C ASP A 77 14.71 -2.89 0.98
N VAL A 78 14.52 -1.65 0.53
CA VAL A 78 13.34 -1.26 -0.23
C VAL A 78 13.67 -0.98 -1.70
N THR A 79 13.00 -1.70 -2.59
CA THR A 79 12.94 -1.38 -4.02
C THR A 79 11.64 -0.64 -4.31
N PHE A 80 11.76 0.60 -4.80
CA PHE A 80 10.60 1.37 -5.27
C PHE A 80 10.39 1.14 -6.76
N ALA A 81 9.32 0.45 -7.14
CA ALA A 81 9.03 0.17 -8.54
C ALA A 81 8.29 1.37 -9.17
N THR A 82 8.99 2.11 -10.03
CA THR A 82 8.46 3.31 -10.69
C THR A 82 7.50 3.00 -11.84
N ILE A 83 7.43 1.75 -12.32
CA ILE A 83 6.62 1.38 -13.48
C ILE A 83 5.15 1.23 -13.07
N ARG A 84 4.30 2.07 -13.69
CA ARG A 84 2.82 2.09 -13.64
C ARG A 84 2.21 2.53 -12.29
N THR A 85 2.78 3.55 -11.67
CA THR A 85 1.92 4.47 -10.91
C THR A 85 1.30 5.44 -11.89
N VAL A 86 0.04 5.24 -12.27
CA VAL A 86 -0.73 6.23 -13.05
C VAL A 86 -0.93 7.51 -12.23
N ASP A 87 0.05 8.42 -12.29
CA ASP A 87 -0.12 9.80 -11.80
C ASP A 87 -0.95 10.67 -12.77
N GLU A 88 -1.38 10.12 -13.91
CA GLU A 88 -2.33 10.76 -14.80
C GLU A 88 -3.45 9.80 -15.15
N LEU A 89 -4.65 10.09 -14.61
CA LEU A 89 -5.87 9.92 -15.37
C LEU A 89 -5.77 10.86 -16.58
N THR A 90 -5.01 10.47 -17.61
CA THR A 90 -5.17 11.08 -18.93
C THR A 90 -6.58 10.71 -19.36
N SER A 91 -7.42 11.74 -19.37
CA SER A 91 -8.75 11.80 -19.99
C SER A 91 -8.96 10.77 -21.10
N ALA A 92 -9.90 9.86 -20.88
CA ALA A 92 -10.68 9.21 -21.92
C ALA A 92 -12.12 9.08 -21.41
#